data_AF-A0A6I9XT62-F1
#
_entry.id   AF-A0A6I9XT62-F1
#
_cell.length_a   1.000
_cell.length_b   1.000
_cell.length_c   1.000
_cell.angle_alpha   90.00
_cell.angle_beta   90.00
_cell.angle_gamma   90.00
#
_symmetry.space_group_name_H-M   'P 1'
#
loop_
_entity.id
_entity.type
_entity.pdbx_description
1 polymer ?
#
loop_
_entity_poly.entity_id
_entity_poly.type
_entity_poly.pdbx_seq_one_letter_code
_entity_poly.pdbx_strand_id
1 'polypeptide(L)'
;MKSIFCISQSWSGPEKLLALDELIDSCEPTQVKHMMQVIEPQFQRDFISLLPKELALYVLSFLDPKDLLQAAQTCRYWRILAEDNLLWREKCREEGIDEPLHIKRRKVIKPGFIHSPWKSAYIRQHRIDTNWRRGELKSPKVLKGHDDHVITCLQFCGNRIVSGSDDNTLKVWSAVTGKVNQIYLLHFQ
;
A
#
# COMPACT_ATOMS: atom_id res chain seq x y z
N MET A 1 31.77 40.35 -1.62
CA MET A 1 30.75 39.32 -1.93
C MET A 1 29.32 39.85 -2.09
N LYS A 2 28.90 40.95 -1.42
CA LYS A 2 27.53 41.50 -1.59
C LYS A 2 27.25 42.23 -2.94
N SER A 3 28.26 42.51 -3.78
CA SER A 3 28.09 43.32 -5.00
C SER A 3 27.65 42.52 -6.24
N ILE A 4 28.17 41.31 -6.46
CA ILE A 4 27.86 40.50 -7.67
C ILE A 4 26.41 40.01 -7.68
N PHE A 5 25.86 39.64 -6.51
CA PHE A 5 24.49 39.11 -6.40
C PHE A 5 23.41 40.17 -6.69
N CYS A 6 23.70 41.46 -6.48
CA CYS A 6 22.78 42.55 -6.85
C CYS A 6 22.81 42.83 -8.36
N ILE A 7 23.96 42.66 -9.01
CA ILE A 7 24.14 42.90 -10.45
C ILE A 7 23.56 41.73 -11.27
N SER A 8 23.63 40.50 -10.78
CA SER A 8 23.11 39.32 -11.49
C SER A 8 21.57 39.29 -11.62
N GLN A 9 20.84 40.11 -10.85
CA GLN A 9 19.39 40.23 -10.99
C GLN A 9 18.97 41.11 -12.18
N SER A 10 19.82 42.02 -12.66
CA SER A 10 19.54 42.87 -13.82
C SER A 10 19.96 42.27 -15.16
N TRP A 11 20.62 41.11 -15.16
CA TRP A 11 21.08 40.44 -16.39
C TRP A 11 19.94 39.72 -17.12
N SER A 12 19.94 39.86 -18.44
CA SER A 12 19.13 39.08 -19.37
C SER A 12 19.56 37.60 -19.41
N GLY A 13 18.70 36.71 -19.91
CA GLY A 13 18.99 35.28 -20.02
C GLY A 13 20.33 34.97 -20.74
N PRO A 14 20.64 35.61 -21.88
CA PRO A 14 21.91 35.41 -22.58
C PRO A 14 23.13 35.89 -21.80
N GLU A 15 23.05 37.03 -21.13
CA GLU A 15 24.16 37.58 -20.32
C GLU A 15 24.49 36.67 -19.13
N LYS A 16 23.47 36.03 -18.53
CA LYS A 16 23.68 35.02 -17.48
C LYS A 16 24.42 33.79 -17.99
N LEU A 17 24.13 33.35 -19.21
CA LEU A 17 24.80 32.19 -19.81
C LEU A 17 26.26 32.50 -20.15
N LEU A 18 26.54 33.65 -20.78
CA LEU A 18 27.91 34.08 -21.08
C LEU A 18 28.78 34.19 -19.83
N ALA A 19 28.25 34.77 -18.76
CA ALA A 19 28.97 34.87 -17.49
C ALA A 19 29.20 33.51 -16.82
N LEU A 20 28.30 32.54 -17.01
CA LEU A 20 28.50 31.17 -16.54
C LEU A 20 29.58 30.46 -17.34
N ASP A 21 29.59 30.60 -18.66
CA ASP A 21 30.60 30.00 -19.53
C ASP A 21 32.00 30.53 -19.20
N GLU A 22 32.19 31.85 -19.05
CA GLU A 22 33.49 32.42 -18.64
C GLU A 22 33.92 31.97 -17.23
N LEU A 23 32.97 31.78 -16.31
CA LEU A 23 33.27 31.30 -14.96
C LEU A 23 33.70 29.83 -14.97
N ILE A 24 33.07 29.00 -15.82
CA ILE A 24 33.40 27.59 -15.98
C ILE A 24 34.78 27.43 -16.64
N ASP A 25 35.07 28.24 -17.67
CA ASP A 25 36.35 28.21 -18.39
C ASP A 25 37.54 28.64 -17.52
N SER A 26 37.30 29.40 -16.45
CA SER A 26 38.33 29.85 -15.50
C SER A 26 38.48 28.97 -14.26
N CYS A 27 37.69 27.90 -14.13
CA CYS A 27 37.69 27.03 -12.96
C CYS A 27 38.67 25.84 -13.06
N GLU A 28 39.29 25.47 -11.94
CA GLU A 28 40.12 24.27 -11.81
C GLU A 28 39.26 22.98 -11.80
N PRO A 29 39.80 21.81 -12.18
CA PRO A 29 39.04 20.55 -12.21
C PRO A 29 38.35 20.16 -10.89
N THR A 30 38.93 20.54 -9.74
CA THR A 30 38.34 20.33 -8.41
C THR A 30 37.11 21.21 -8.17
N GLN A 31 37.14 22.45 -8.68
CA GLN A 31 36.04 23.41 -8.63
C GLN A 31 34.91 23.00 -9.57
N VAL A 32 35.24 22.53 -10.78
CA VAL A 32 34.25 21.96 -11.73
C VAL A 32 33.56 20.74 -11.13
N LYS A 33 34.30 19.84 -10.47
CA LYS A 33 33.73 18.67 -9.77
C LYS A 33 32.79 19.10 -8.64
N HIS A 34 33.16 20.13 -7.86
CA HIS A 34 32.28 20.68 -6.84
C HIS A 34 31.01 21.30 -7.45
N MET A 35 31.14 22.06 -8.55
CA MET A 35 30.00 22.61 -9.28
C MET A 35 29.07 21.50 -9.80
N MET A 36 29.61 20.43 -10.39
CA MET A 36 28.80 19.27 -10.79
C MET A 36 27.99 18.72 -9.61
N GLN A 37 28.60 18.54 -8.44
CA GLN A 37 27.89 18.05 -7.25
C GLN A 37 26.78 19.00 -6.76
N VAL A 38 26.93 20.30 -6.96
CA VAL A 38 25.94 21.32 -6.57
C VAL A 38 24.83 21.46 -7.61
N ILE A 39 25.16 21.29 -8.89
CA ILE A 39 24.24 21.49 -10.01
C ILE A 39 23.46 20.21 -10.33
N GLU A 40 24.07 19.03 -10.23
CA GLU A 40 23.44 17.74 -10.57
C GLU A 40 22.10 17.50 -9.84
N PRO A 41 21.94 17.82 -8.54
CA PRO A 41 20.64 17.74 -7.87
C PRO A 41 19.58 18.69 -8.44
N GLN A 42 19.99 19.84 -9.01
CA GLN A 42 19.08 20.82 -9.63
C GLN A 42 18.50 20.29 -10.95
N PHE A 43 19.16 19.32 -11.59
CA PHE A 43 18.69 18.67 -12.81
C PHE A 43 17.87 17.41 -12.57
N GLN A 44 17.72 16.96 -11.31
CA GLN A 44 16.83 15.85 -10.97
C GLN A 44 15.37 16.29 -11.09
N ARG A 45 14.89 16.32 -12.33
CA ARG A 45 13.49 16.54 -12.66
C ARG A 45 12.71 15.26 -12.39
N ASP A 46 11.49 15.44 -11.93
CA ASP A 46 10.51 14.37 -11.85
C ASP A 46 10.17 13.86 -13.26
N PHE A 47 10.92 12.85 -13.72
CA PHE A 47 10.76 12.30 -15.06
C PHE A 47 9.37 11.67 -15.24
N ILE A 48 8.79 11.11 -14.18
CA ILE A 48 7.44 10.53 -14.22
C ILE A 48 6.40 11.61 -14.52
N SER A 49 6.52 12.79 -13.93
CA SER A 49 5.63 13.93 -14.22
C SER A 49 5.81 14.50 -15.64
N LEU A 50 6.92 14.18 -16.33
CA LEU A 50 7.18 14.60 -17.71
C LEU A 50 6.70 13.57 -18.75
N LEU A 51 6.40 12.34 -18.34
CA LEU A 51 5.94 11.29 -19.23
C LEU A 51 4.44 11.38 -19.50
N PRO A 52 3.98 10.97 -20.70
CA PRO A 52 2.58 10.61 -20.91
C PRO A 52 2.11 9.60 -19.86
N LYS A 53 0.86 9.73 -19.41
CA LYS A 53 0.31 8.97 -18.29
C LYS A 53 0.47 7.46 -18.48
N GLU A 54 0.25 6.97 -19.68
CA GLU A 54 0.33 5.55 -20.02
C GLU A 54 1.75 5.01 -19.84
N LEU A 55 2.76 5.80 -20.24
CA LEU A 55 4.17 5.43 -20.07
C LEU A 55 4.59 5.51 -18.60
N ALA A 56 4.09 6.50 -17.86
CA ALA A 56 4.30 6.58 -16.43
C ALA A 56 3.73 5.35 -15.70
N LEU A 57 2.50 4.93 -16.03
CA LEU A 57 1.89 3.72 -15.48
C LEU A 57 2.64 2.44 -15.89
N TYR A 58 3.14 2.38 -17.13
CA TYR A 58 3.98 1.27 -17.59
C TYR A 58 5.30 1.19 -16.81
N VAL A 59 5.96 2.31 -16.52
CA VAL A 59 7.15 2.31 -15.65
C VAL A 59 6.80 1.82 -14.24
N LEU A 60 5.68 2.29 -13.69
CA LEU A 60 5.23 1.89 -12.35
C LEU A 60 4.82 0.41 -12.27
N SER A 61 4.42 -0.24 -13.37
CA SER A 61 4.04 -1.67 -13.32
C SER A 61 5.20 -2.61 -13.03
N PHE A 62 6.43 -2.19 -13.32
CA PHE A 62 7.66 -2.92 -12.98
C PHE A 62 8.03 -2.87 -11.49
N LEU A 63 7.38 -1.99 -10.71
CA LEU A 63 7.67 -1.87 -9.28
C LEU A 63 6.91 -2.91 -8.47
N ASP A 64 7.56 -3.40 -7.42
CA ASP A 64 6.90 -4.22 -6.41
C ASP A 64 5.89 -3.39 -5.61
N PRO A 65 4.85 -4.02 -5.03
CA PRO A 65 3.85 -3.31 -4.24
C PRO A 65 4.43 -2.47 -3.09
N LYS A 66 5.52 -2.92 -2.47
CA LYS A 66 6.22 -2.15 -1.42
C LYS A 66 6.77 -0.83 -1.98
N ASP A 67 7.37 -0.89 -3.16
CA ASP A 67 7.96 0.27 -3.81
C ASP A 67 6.88 1.21 -4.36
N LEU A 68 5.78 0.68 -4.88
CA LEU A 68 4.59 1.47 -5.25
C LEU A 68 4.02 2.26 -4.06
N LEU A 69 4.02 1.67 -2.86
CA LEU A 69 3.58 2.36 -1.65
C LEU A 69 4.57 3.46 -1.21
N GLN A 70 5.87 3.29 -1.44
CA GLN A 70 6.87 4.34 -1.20
C GLN A 70 6.77 5.45 -2.26
N ALA A 71 6.67 5.08 -3.54
CA ALA A 71 6.44 5.96 -4.67
C ALA A 71 5.22 6.87 -4.45
N ALA A 72 4.13 6.32 -3.92
CA ALA A 72 2.92 7.08 -3.58
C ALA A 72 3.11 8.16 -2.49
N GLN A 73 4.21 8.16 -1.75
CA GLN A 73 4.51 9.13 -0.69
C GLN A 73 5.39 10.29 -1.16
N THR A 74 5.90 10.25 -2.39
CA THR A 74 6.84 11.26 -2.93
C THR A 74 6.16 12.60 -3.19
N CYS A 75 5.10 12.62 -4.00
CA CYS A 75 4.33 13.82 -4.31
C CYS A 75 2.87 13.50 -4.66
N ARG A 76 2.04 14.54 -4.85
CA ARG A 76 0.60 14.37 -5.16
C ARG A 76 0.37 13.66 -6.50
N TYR A 77 1.17 13.97 -7.52
CA TYR A 77 1.02 13.37 -8.85
C TYR A 77 1.35 11.88 -8.84
N TRP A 78 2.51 11.53 -8.25
CA TRP A 78 2.91 10.13 -8.02
C TRP A 78 1.89 9.37 -7.17
N ARG A 79 1.33 10.00 -6.15
CA ARG A 79 0.25 9.39 -5.35
C ARG A 79 -0.97 9.05 -6.20
N ILE A 80 -1.36 9.90 -7.14
CA ILE A 80 -2.50 9.64 -8.03
C ILE A 80 -2.18 8.48 -8.98
N LEU A 81 -0.98 8.46 -9.58
CA LEU A 81 -0.56 7.38 -10.47
C LEU A 81 -0.44 6.03 -9.75
N ALA A 82 0.20 6.01 -8.58
CA ALA A 82 0.34 4.81 -7.74
C ALA A 82 -0.96 4.39 -7.03
N GLU A 83 -2.07 5.07 -7.28
CA GLU A 83 -3.42 4.67 -6.88
C GLU A 83 -4.21 4.07 -8.06
N ASP A 84 -3.58 3.86 -9.23
CA ASP A 84 -4.26 3.35 -10.41
C ASP A 84 -4.91 1.97 -10.20
N ASN A 85 -6.14 1.83 -10.67
CA ASN A 85 -6.95 0.67 -10.36
C ASN A 85 -6.54 -0.60 -11.13
N LEU A 86 -6.05 -0.46 -12.36
CA LEU A 86 -5.64 -1.61 -13.18
C LEU A 86 -4.26 -2.10 -12.76
N LEU A 87 -3.37 -1.18 -12.43
CA LEU A 87 -2.08 -1.49 -11.82
C LEU A 87 -2.25 -2.39 -10.58
N TRP A 88 -3.12 -1.99 -9.64
CA TRP A 88 -3.35 -2.79 -8.44
C TRP A 88 -4.16 -4.06 -8.69
N ARG A 89 -4.99 -4.13 -9.73
CA ARG A 89 -5.65 -5.38 -10.13
C ARG A 89 -4.64 -6.42 -10.58
N GLU A 90 -3.61 -6.01 -11.31
CA GLU A 90 -2.54 -6.90 -11.75
C GLU A 90 -1.71 -7.39 -10.57
N LYS A 91 -1.28 -6.48 -9.68
CA LYS A 91 -0.58 -6.85 -8.44
C LYS A 91 -1.40 -7.76 -7.52
N CYS A 92 -2.72 -7.56 -7.44
CA CYS A 92 -3.60 -8.47 -6.72
C CYS A 92 -3.65 -9.87 -7.37
N ARG A 93 -3.68 -9.95 -8.70
CA ARG A 93 -3.70 -11.22 -9.43
C ARG A 93 -2.44 -12.04 -9.19
N GLU A 94 -1.27 -11.40 -9.14
CA GLU A 94 0.01 -12.05 -8.82
C GLU A 94 -0.03 -12.75 -7.44
N GLU A 95 -0.74 -12.18 -6.47
CA GLU A 95 -0.93 -12.74 -5.11
C GLU A 95 -2.18 -13.62 -4.96
N GLY A 96 -2.91 -13.92 -6.04
CA GLY A 96 -4.14 -14.72 -5.99
C GLY A 96 -5.33 -14.03 -5.30
N ILE A 97 -5.36 -12.70 -5.29
CA ILE A 97 -6.49 -11.91 -4.78
C ILE A 97 -7.46 -11.65 -5.94
N ASP A 98 -8.54 -12.43 -5.99
CA ASP A 98 -9.50 -12.40 -7.11
C ASP A 98 -10.59 -11.34 -7.00
N GLU A 99 -10.83 -10.80 -5.82
CA GLU A 99 -11.95 -9.90 -5.53
C GLU A 99 -11.49 -8.54 -4.97
N PRO A 100 -11.98 -7.41 -5.50
CA PRO A 100 -11.66 -6.10 -4.97
C PRO A 100 -12.40 -5.84 -3.66
N LEU A 101 -11.81 -5.00 -2.80
CA LEU A 101 -12.43 -4.62 -1.54
C LEU A 101 -13.40 -3.47 -1.76
N HIS A 102 -14.69 -3.78 -1.68
CA HIS A 102 -15.76 -2.79 -1.74
C HIS A 102 -15.92 -2.07 -0.39
N ILE A 103 -15.14 -1.02 -0.17
CA ILE A 103 -15.28 -0.18 1.02
C ILE A 103 -16.58 0.62 0.89
N LYS A 104 -17.58 0.32 1.73
CA LYS A 104 -18.75 1.20 1.91
C LYS A 104 -18.23 2.58 2.29
N ARG A 105 -18.57 3.61 1.52
CA ARG A 105 -18.14 5.01 1.71
C ARG A 105 -18.26 5.40 3.19
N ARG A 106 -17.20 5.23 3.98
CA ARG A 106 -17.08 5.94 5.26
C ARG A 106 -17.02 7.41 4.89
N LYS A 107 -17.80 8.25 5.59
CA LYS A 107 -17.83 9.72 5.45
C LYS A 107 -16.43 10.20 5.06
N VAL A 108 -16.30 10.59 3.80
CA VAL A 108 -15.01 10.95 3.19
C VAL A 108 -14.49 12.15 3.98
N ILE A 109 -13.45 11.95 4.79
CA ILE A 109 -12.87 12.99 5.65
C ILE A 109 -12.18 14.08 4.80
N LYS A 110 -11.82 13.77 3.54
CA LYS A 110 -11.24 14.71 2.58
C LYS A 110 -11.86 14.57 1.19
N PRO A 111 -12.58 15.59 0.67
CA PRO A 111 -13.16 15.51 -0.67
C PRO A 111 -12.05 15.35 -1.72
N GLY A 112 -12.25 14.41 -2.67
CA GLY A 112 -11.49 14.38 -3.92
C GLY A 112 -10.45 13.27 -4.12
N PHE A 113 -10.15 12.42 -3.13
CA PHE A 113 -9.23 11.28 -3.35
C PHE A 113 -10.01 9.97 -3.50
N ILE A 114 -9.97 9.38 -4.69
CA ILE A 114 -10.61 8.10 -5.01
C ILE A 114 -9.60 7.01 -4.73
N HIS A 115 -9.88 6.18 -3.73
CA HIS A 115 -9.06 5.00 -3.42
C HIS A 115 -9.38 3.86 -4.37
N SER A 116 -8.34 3.15 -4.84
CA SER A 116 -8.54 1.92 -5.60
C SER A 116 -9.07 0.80 -4.69
N PRO A 117 -10.18 0.14 -5.07
CA PRO A 117 -10.66 -1.07 -4.40
C PRO A 117 -9.64 -2.21 -4.39
N TRP A 118 -8.87 -2.37 -5.47
CA TRP A 118 -7.81 -3.39 -5.58
C TRP A 118 -6.63 -3.09 -4.67
N LYS A 119 -6.14 -1.84 -4.64
CA LYS A 119 -5.11 -1.44 -3.67
C LYS A 119 -5.53 -1.71 -2.23
N SER A 120 -6.78 -1.40 -1.93
CA SER A 120 -7.35 -1.65 -0.60
C SER A 120 -7.45 -3.14 -0.27
N ALA A 121 -7.78 -3.99 -1.25
CA ALA A 121 -7.78 -5.44 -1.11
C ALA A 121 -6.37 -5.98 -0.84
N TYR A 122 -5.38 -5.55 -1.64
CA TYR A 122 -3.97 -5.90 -1.45
C TYR A 122 -3.48 -5.55 -0.04
N ILE A 123 -3.66 -4.30 0.37
CA ILE A 123 -3.23 -3.82 1.69
C ILE A 123 -3.94 -4.61 2.80
N ARG A 124 -5.22 -4.96 2.61
CA ARG A 124 -5.97 -5.78 3.57
C ARG A 124 -5.35 -7.17 3.71
N GLN A 125 -5.07 -7.86 2.60
CA GLN A 125 -4.47 -9.19 2.61
C GLN A 125 -3.09 -9.16 3.25
N HIS A 126 -2.24 -8.24 2.82
CA HIS A 126 -0.90 -8.06 3.39
C HIS A 126 -0.92 -7.79 4.91
N ARG A 127 -1.90 -7.03 5.39
CA ARG A 127 -2.11 -6.79 6.83
C ARG A 127 -2.55 -8.05 7.57
N ILE A 128 -3.41 -8.87 6.97
CA ILE A 128 -3.83 -10.16 7.55
C ILE A 128 -2.59 -11.04 7.70
N ASP A 129 -1.78 -11.19 6.65
CA ASP A 129 -0.58 -12.03 6.66
C ASP A 129 0.46 -11.54 7.67
N THR A 130 0.68 -10.22 7.72
CA THR A 130 1.58 -9.61 8.72
C THR A 130 1.08 -9.87 10.14
N ASN A 131 -0.23 -9.74 10.37
CA ASN A 131 -0.83 -10.01 11.67
C ASN A 131 -0.70 -11.49 12.08
N TRP A 132 -0.79 -12.43 11.14
CA TRP A 132 -0.52 -13.85 11.41
C TRP A 132 0.95 -14.14 11.72
N ARG A 133 1.89 -13.47 11.03
CA ARG A 133 3.33 -13.73 11.18
C ARG A 133 3.93 -13.09 12.43
N ARG A 134 3.52 -11.86 12.75
CA ARG A 134 4.18 -11.01 13.76
C ARG A 134 3.22 -10.11 14.54
N GLY A 135 1.91 -10.28 14.35
CA GLY A 135 0.92 -9.49 15.07
C GLY A 135 0.89 -9.84 16.56
N GLU A 136 0.46 -8.88 17.37
CA GLU A 136 0.18 -9.13 18.78
C GLU A 136 -0.97 -10.14 18.92
N LEU A 137 -0.76 -11.17 19.74
CA LEU A 137 -1.75 -12.19 19.99
C LEU A 137 -2.91 -11.59 20.79
N LYS A 138 -4.09 -11.55 20.16
CA LYS A 138 -5.33 -11.16 20.84
C LYS A 138 -5.89 -12.36 21.58
N SER A 139 -6.46 -12.12 22.77
CA SER A 139 -7.12 -13.17 23.54
C SER A 139 -8.23 -13.84 22.69
N PRO A 140 -8.16 -15.17 22.47
CA PRO A 140 -9.16 -15.86 21.67
C PRO A 140 -10.51 -15.92 22.38
N LYS A 141 -11.59 -16.03 21.61
CA LYS A 141 -12.92 -16.32 22.15
C LYS A 141 -12.98 -17.79 22.57
N VAL A 142 -13.27 -18.06 23.84
CA VAL A 142 -13.45 -19.43 24.35
C VAL A 142 -14.91 -19.84 24.15
N LEU A 143 -15.14 -20.89 23.38
CA LEU A 143 -16.46 -21.48 23.14
C LEU A 143 -16.64 -22.67 24.08
N LYS A 144 -17.37 -22.49 25.17
CA LYS A 144 -17.60 -23.54 26.17
C LYS A 144 -18.81 -24.40 25.80
N GLY A 145 -18.61 -25.71 25.73
CA GLY A 145 -19.65 -26.72 25.56
C GLY A 145 -19.04 -28.08 25.21
N HIS A 146 -19.88 -29.13 25.21
CA HIS A 146 -19.44 -30.53 25.19
C HIS A 146 -18.63 -30.83 26.45
N ASP A 147 -19.21 -30.48 27.60
CA ASP A 147 -18.54 -30.59 28.91
C ASP A 147 -18.29 -32.07 29.22
N ASP A 148 -17.07 -32.41 29.63
CA ASP A 148 -16.61 -33.79 29.91
C ASP A 148 -16.67 -34.76 28.71
N HIS A 149 -16.79 -34.23 27.49
CA HIS A 149 -16.94 -34.99 26.27
C HIS A 149 -15.93 -34.57 25.19
N VAL A 150 -15.61 -35.48 24.27
CA VAL A 150 -14.58 -35.26 23.24
C VAL A 150 -15.22 -34.71 21.96
N ILE A 151 -14.69 -33.59 21.45
CA ILE A 151 -15.04 -33.10 20.12
C ILE A 151 -14.42 -34.03 19.07
N THR A 152 -15.28 -34.76 18.35
CA THR A 152 -14.91 -35.77 17.36
C THR A 152 -14.77 -35.21 15.95
N CYS A 153 -15.49 -34.12 15.63
CA CYS A 153 -15.41 -33.48 14.31
C CYS A 153 -15.63 -31.96 14.39
N LEU A 154 -15.05 -31.24 13.42
CA LEU A 154 -15.11 -29.78 13.32
C LEU A 154 -15.31 -29.35 11.86
N GLN A 155 -16.24 -28.42 11.64
CA GLN A 155 -16.43 -27.77 10.35
C GLN A 155 -16.50 -26.25 10.51
N PHE A 156 -15.85 -25.52 9.60
CA PHE A 156 -15.89 -24.05 9.55
C PHE A 156 -16.33 -23.57 8.17
N CYS A 157 -17.44 -22.82 8.11
CA CYS A 157 -17.97 -22.28 6.86
C CYS A 157 -18.51 -20.87 7.08
N GLY A 158 -17.89 -19.88 6.42
CA GLY A 158 -18.24 -18.47 6.54
C GLY A 158 -18.16 -17.99 7.98
N ASN A 159 -19.32 -17.62 8.56
CA ASN A 159 -19.43 -17.14 9.95
C ASN A 159 -19.93 -18.21 10.92
N ARG A 160 -19.95 -19.48 10.52
CA ARG A 160 -20.44 -20.60 11.33
C ARG A 160 -19.35 -21.62 11.61
N ILE A 161 -19.28 -22.08 12.86
CA ILE A 161 -18.48 -23.22 13.28
C ILE A 161 -19.45 -24.32 13.69
N VAL A 162 -19.18 -25.58 13.35
CA VAL A 162 -19.94 -26.74 13.80
C VAL A 162 -18.97 -27.68 14.51
N SER A 163 -19.29 -28.04 15.75
CA SER A 163 -18.56 -29.06 16.52
C SER A 163 -19.48 -30.27 16.74
N GLY A 164 -18.98 -31.47 16.47
CA GLY A 164 -19.62 -32.72 16.84
C GLY A 164 -18.85 -33.41 17.95
N SER A 165 -19.57 -34.11 18.82
CA SER A 165 -19.01 -34.69 20.02
C SER A 165 -19.59 -36.08 20.29
N ASP A 166 -18.91 -36.84 21.15
CA ASP A 166 -19.40 -38.10 21.71
C ASP A 166 -20.48 -37.92 22.79
N ASP A 167 -20.82 -36.68 23.13
CA ASP A 167 -22.01 -36.33 23.95
C ASP A 167 -23.35 -36.51 23.20
N ASN A 168 -23.29 -37.13 22.03
CA ASN A 168 -24.40 -37.32 21.10
C ASN A 168 -24.99 -35.99 20.60
N THR A 169 -24.21 -34.90 20.55
CA THR A 169 -24.68 -33.61 20.04
C THR A 169 -23.78 -32.98 18.99
N LEU A 170 -24.39 -32.16 18.13
CA LEU A 170 -23.71 -31.19 17.27
C LEU A 170 -24.08 -29.78 17.74
N LYS A 171 -23.09 -28.92 17.95
CA LYS A 171 -23.30 -27.50 18.29
C LYS A 171 -22.87 -26.60 17.14
N VAL A 172 -23.76 -25.70 16.75
CA VAL A 172 -23.49 -24.66 15.74
C VAL A 172 -23.20 -23.35 16.44
N TRP A 173 -22.03 -22.77 16.19
CA TRP A 173 -21.55 -21.54 16.81
C TRP A 173 -21.44 -20.41 15.78
N SER A 174 -21.60 -19.18 16.24
CA SER A 174 -21.24 -17.99 15.49
C SER A 174 -19.77 -17.65 15.69
N ALA A 175 -18.98 -17.67 14.62
CA ALA A 175 -17.56 -17.31 14.65
C ALA A 175 -17.32 -15.82 15.00
N VAL A 176 -18.32 -14.97 14.72
CA VAL A 176 -18.26 -13.52 14.98
C VAL A 176 -18.53 -13.22 16.46
N THR A 177 -19.61 -13.77 17.01
CA THR A 177 -20.04 -13.43 18.38
C THR A 177 -19.44 -14.37 19.41
N GLY A 178 -19.20 -15.63 19.05
CA GLY A 178 -18.79 -16.71 19.95
C GLY A 178 -19.95 -17.36 20.71
N LYS A 179 -21.20 -17.12 20.30
CA LYS A 179 -22.38 -17.74 20.92
C LYS A 179 -22.78 -19.02 20.18
N VAL A 180 -23.34 -19.98 20.93
CA VAL A 180 -24.06 -21.13 20.35
C VAL A 180 -25.37 -20.63 19.73
N ASN A 181 -25.59 -20.96 18.47
CA ASN A 181 -26.80 -20.63 17.74
C ASN A 181 -27.82 -21.77 17.82
N GLN A 182 -27.36 -23.02 17.67
CA GLN A 182 -28.23 -24.21 17.60
C GLN A 182 -27.50 -25.44 18.18
N ILE A 183 -28.28 -26.39 18.70
CA ILE A 183 -27.82 -27.68 19.21
C ILE A 183 -28.69 -28.76 18.56
N TYR A 184 -28.07 -29.80 18.03
CA TYR A 184 -28.73 -30.97 17.45
C TYR A 184 -28.39 -32.21 18.25
N LEU A 185 -29.39 -33.03 18.57
CA LEU A 185 -29.23 -34.31 19.26
C LEU A 185 -29.16 -35.44 18.23
N LEU A 186 -28.07 -36.19 18.26
CA LEU A 186 -27.87 -37.39 17.44
C LEU A 186 -28.53 -38.56 18.18
N HIS A 187 -29.70 -38.98 17.70
CA HIS A 187 -30.35 -40.18 18.21
C HIS A 187 -29.79 -41.40 17.48
N PHE A 188 -29.22 -42.34 18.23
CA PHE A 188 -28.96 -43.68 17.74
C PHE A 188 -30.29 -44.43 17.74
N GLN A 189 -30.77 -44.84 16.56
CA GLN A 189 -31.85 -45.83 16.43
C GLN A 189 -31.34 -47.22 16.76
#